data_AF-T0ZR74-F1
#
_entry.id   AF-T0ZR74-F1
#
_cell.length_a   1.000
_cell.length_b   1.000
_cell.length_c   1.000
_cell.angle_alpha   90.00
_cell.angle_beta   90.00
_cell.angle_gamma   90.00
#
_symmetry.space_group_name_H-M   'P 1'
#
loop_
_entity.id
_entity.type
_entity.pdbx_description
1 polymer ?
#
loop_
_entity_poly.entity_id
_entity_poly.type
_entity_poly.pdbx_seq_one_letter_code
_entity_poly.pdbx_strand_id
1 'polypeptide(L)'
;GRLLEKGEVVVFVAPKPAPPGLLLRGENACRNVLHGVTEHPLARERFASYFEQFYAACNLDKNGICADLCMAGNALDGFELAVNFRTAAEHFKLIEDEDSAPIVVLYRGADGPGGSIDKWLNSLRKDRPERWLMRKLQRYIVNIHRREAEKFLRQGDIAEIIPGLYAQTNDLLYHPLLGLQVGEGAPVVPASSWIVGSDGQV
;
A
#
# COMPACT_ATOMS: atom_id res chain seq x y z
N GLY A 1 11.07 23.36 27.07
CA GLY A 1 10.15 24.12 26.22
C GLY A 1 8.74 23.95 26.73
N ARG A 2 8.02 25.04 26.99
CA ARG A 2 6.57 25.06 27.22
C ARG A 2 5.99 26.01 26.18
N LEU A 3 5.07 25.53 25.35
CA LEU A 3 4.27 26.39 24.48
C LEU A 3 3.32 27.22 25.37
N LEU A 4 3.05 28.47 24.98
CA LEU A 4 2.18 29.38 25.73
C LEU A 4 0.71 28.93 25.72
N GLU A 5 0.29 28.18 24.70
CA GLU A 5 -1.08 27.72 24.52
C GLU A 5 -1.21 26.20 24.70
N LYS A 6 -2.41 25.75 25.07
CA LYS A 6 -2.73 24.32 25.12
C LYS A 6 -2.71 23.76 23.70
N GLY A 7 -2.23 22.53 23.54
CA GLY A 7 -2.34 21.84 22.26
C GLY A 7 -3.81 21.64 21.86
N GLU A 8 -4.10 21.81 20.58
CA GLU A 8 -5.39 21.49 19.98
C GLU A 8 -5.47 19.98 19.69
N VAL A 9 -6.59 19.36 20.07
CA VAL A 9 -6.89 17.96 19.72
C VAL A 9 -8.04 17.97 18.71
N VAL A 10 -7.72 17.69 17.46
CA VAL A 10 -8.71 17.51 16.39
C VAL A 10 -9.02 16.03 16.26
N VAL A 11 -10.24 15.63 16.62
CA VAL A 11 -10.70 14.25 16.41
C VAL A 11 -11.32 14.15 15.02
N PHE A 12 -10.65 13.46 14.11
CA PHE A 12 -11.18 13.20 12.78
C PHE A 12 -12.14 12.02 12.81
N VAL A 13 -13.40 12.26 12.45
CA VAL A 13 -14.40 11.21 12.23
C VAL A 13 -14.60 11.07 10.73
N ALA A 14 -14.16 9.94 10.17
CA ALA A 14 -14.30 9.68 8.74
C ALA A 14 -15.78 9.65 8.34
N PRO A 15 -16.17 10.28 7.22
CA PRO A 15 -17.58 10.31 6.77
C PRO A 15 -18.06 8.96 6.24
N LYS A 16 -17.14 8.03 5.96
CA LYS A 16 -17.41 6.69 5.43
C LYS A 16 -16.81 5.64 6.37
N PRO A 17 -17.42 4.45 6.47
CA PRO A 17 -16.82 3.34 7.20
C PRO A 17 -15.49 2.94 6.57
N ALA A 18 -14.63 2.32 7.37
CA ALA A 18 -13.35 1.83 6.93
C ALA A 18 -13.48 0.81 5.78
N PRO A 19 -12.45 0.67 4.93
CA PRO A 19 -12.47 -0.30 3.85
C PRO A 19 -12.71 -1.74 4.35
N PRO A 20 -13.39 -2.59 3.55
CA PRO A 20 -13.62 -3.99 3.89
C PRO A 20 -12.33 -4.74 4.25
N GLY A 21 -12.44 -5.72 5.14
CA GLY A 21 -11.31 -6.49 5.65
C GLY A 21 -11.02 -6.17 7.12
N LEU A 22 -9.74 -6.19 7.49
CA LEU A 22 -9.33 -6.00 8.89
C LEU A 22 -9.70 -4.62 9.43
N LEU A 23 -9.64 -3.56 8.62
CA LEU A 23 -9.95 -2.20 9.07
C LEU A 23 -11.43 -2.05 9.48
N LEU A 24 -12.36 -2.46 8.61
CA LEU A 24 -13.78 -2.45 8.92
C LEU A 24 -14.13 -3.36 10.12
N ARG A 25 -13.47 -4.51 10.24
CA ARG A 25 -13.66 -5.39 11.41
C ARG A 25 -13.21 -4.72 12.70
N GLY A 26 -12.07 -4.04 12.69
CA GLY A 26 -11.56 -3.27 13.82
C GLY A 26 -12.51 -2.16 14.22
N GLU A 27 -13.02 -1.41 13.23
CA GLU A 27 -14.05 -0.40 13.46
C GLU A 27 -15.29 -0.99 14.15
N ASN A 28 -15.82 -2.09 13.62
CA ASN A 28 -17.02 -2.72 14.17
C ASN A 28 -16.80 -3.29 15.58
N ALA A 29 -15.68 -3.97 15.82
CA ALA A 29 -15.33 -4.48 17.15
C ALA A 29 -15.19 -3.35 18.17
N CYS A 30 -14.55 -2.23 17.78
CA CYS A 30 -14.41 -1.05 18.61
C CYS A 30 -15.79 -0.43 18.95
N ARG A 31 -16.63 -0.20 17.92
CA ARG A 31 -17.99 0.34 18.10
C ARG A 31 -18.82 -0.53 19.04
N ASN A 32 -18.74 -1.86 18.90
CA ASN A 32 -19.49 -2.78 19.74
C ASN A 32 -19.02 -2.78 21.19
N VAL A 33 -17.71 -2.83 21.44
CA VAL A 33 -17.15 -2.88 22.81
C VAL A 33 -17.33 -1.56 23.56
N LEU A 34 -17.29 -0.43 22.85
CA LEU A 34 -17.47 0.89 23.43
C LEU A 34 -18.92 1.38 23.42
N HIS A 35 -19.86 0.61 22.88
CA HIS A 35 -21.26 0.99 22.85
C HIS A 35 -21.80 1.23 24.28
N GLY A 36 -22.27 2.46 24.55
CA GLY A 36 -22.78 2.84 25.87
C GLY A 36 -21.73 3.05 26.95
N VAL A 37 -20.43 3.04 26.60
CA VAL A 37 -19.34 3.27 27.53
C VAL A 37 -19.01 4.74 27.62
N THR A 38 -19.25 5.34 28.79
CA THR A 38 -18.92 6.75 29.07
C THR A 38 -17.67 6.88 29.94
N GLU A 39 -17.41 5.90 30.82
CA GLU A 39 -16.30 5.91 31.75
C GLU A 39 -15.24 4.86 31.39
N HIS A 40 -13.97 5.26 31.50
CA HIS A 40 -12.80 4.43 31.26
C HIS A 40 -12.89 3.60 29.95
N PRO A 41 -13.02 4.25 28.78
CA PRO A 41 -13.11 3.55 27.49
C PRO A 41 -11.85 2.73 27.16
N LEU A 42 -10.70 3.10 27.75
CA LEU A 42 -9.42 2.41 27.60
C LEU A 42 -9.07 1.51 28.80
N ALA A 43 -10.07 1.06 29.56
CA ALA A 43 -9.86 0.08 30.63
C ALA A 43 -9.32 -1.24 30.04
N ARG A 44 -8.39 -1.89 30.74
CA ARG A 44 -7.66 -3.08 30.25
C ARG A 44 -8.60 -4.22 29.85
N GLU A 45 -9.68 -4.38 30.59
CA GLU A 45 -10.69 -5.43 30.43
C GLU A 45 -11.35 -5.35 29.05
N ARG A 46 -11.47 -4.14 28.50
CA ARG A 46 -12.11 -3.91 27.19
C ARG A 46 -11.24 -4.35 26.02
N PHE A 47 -9.91 -4.39 26.19
CA PHE A 47 -9.01 -4.86 25.14
C PHE A 47 -9.24 -6.35 24.85
N ALA A 48 -9.51 -7.17 25.87
CA ALA A 48 -9.81 -8.58 25.68
C ALA A 48 -11.07 -8.75 24.82
N SER A 49 -12.17 -8.10 25.20
CA SER A 49 -13.43 -8.15 24.44
C SER A 49 -13.28 -7.61 23.02
N TYR A 50 -12.43 -6.60 22.81
CA TYR A 50 -12.14 -6.08 21.47
C TYR A 50 -11.47 -7.14 20.60
N PHE A 51 -10.39 -7.78 21.08
CA PHE A 51 -9.65 -8.74 20.27
C PHE A 51 -10.43 -10.04 20.06
N GLU A 52 -11.25 -10.47 21.02
CA GLU A 52 -12.17 -11.60 20.85
C GLU A 52 -13.13 -11.33 19.68
N GLN A 53 -13.79 -10.16 19.65
CA GLN A 53 -14.69 -9.80 18.55
C GLN A 53 -13.95 -9.58 17.23
N PHE A 54 -12.76 -8.97 17.28
CA PHE A 54 -11.95 -8.71 16.09
C PHE A 54 -11.52 -10.01 15.39
N TYR A 55 -11.17 -11.05 16.15
CA TYR A 55 -10.68 -12.31 15.62
C TYR A 55 -11.75 -13.41 15.49
N ALA A 56 -12.96 -13.23 16.04
CA ALA A 56 -14.01 -14.25 16.03
C ALA A 56 -14.33 -14.84 14.64
N ALA A 57 -14.22 -14.04 13.57
CA ALA A 57 -14.49 -14.45 12.19
C ALA A 57 -13.23 -14.55 11.32
N CYS A 58 -12.03 -14.55 11.93
CA CYS A 58 -10.76 -14.62 11.22
C CYS A 58 -10.24 -16.06 11.20
N ASN A 59 -10.02 -16.61 10.01
CA ASN A 59 -9.18 -17.81 9.88
C ASN A 59 -7.71 -17.39 9.98
N LEU A 60 -7.19 -17.36 11.21
CA LEU A 60 -5.83 -16.93 11.53
C LEU A 60 -4.76 -17.82 10.90
N ASP A 61 -5.10 -19.10 10.66
CA ASP A 61 -4.20 -20.08 10.06
C ASP A 61 -4.69 -20.53 8.67
N LYS A 62 -5.24 -19.60 7.89
CA LYS A 62 -5.75 -19.88 6.54
C LYS A 62 -4.73 -20.57 5.62
N ASN A 63 -3.44 -20.35 5.87
CA ASN A 63 -2.34 -20.89 5.07
C ASN A 63 -1.72 -22.15 5.69
N GLY A 64 -2.30 -22.71 6.78
CA GLY A 64 -1.86 -23.96 7.39
C GLY A 64 -0.46 -23.90 8.03
N ILE A 65 -0.03 -22.71 8.45
CA ILE A 65 1.29 -22.48 9.05
C ILE A 65 1.46 -23.28 10.34
N CYS A 66 0.41 -23.41 11.14
CA CYS A 66 0.47 -24.24 12.34
C CYS A 66 0.73 -25.72 11.98
N ALA A 67 0.21 -26.23 10.86
CA ALA A 67 0.52 -27.59 10.43
C ALA A 67 1.97 -27.73 9.92
N ASP A 68 2.50 -26.70 9.26
CA ASP A 68 3.89 -26.69 8.78
C ASP A 68 4.92 -26.57 9.92
N LEU A 69 4.55 -25.89 11.01
CA LEU A 69 5.43 -25.59 12.15
C LEU A 69 5.21 -26.48 13.37
N CYS A 70 3.99 -26.93 13.62
CA CYS A 70 3.68 -27.83 14.73
C CYS A 70 3.73 -29.28 14.24
N MET A 71 4.58 -30.08 14.89
CA MET A 71 4.63 -31.54 14.83
C MET A 71 3.22 -32.12 14.63
N ALA A 72 2.87 -32.48 13.39
CA ALA A 72 1.53 -32.85 12.92
C ALA A 72 0.61 -33.45 14.02
N GLY A 73 -0.07 -32.60 14.80
CA GLY A 73 -0.96 -33.03 15.89
C GLY A 73 -0.47 -34.18 16.78
N ASN A 74 0.79 -34.18 17.25
CA ASN A 74 1.40 -35.29 18.05
C ASN A 74 1.61 -36.61 17.29
N ALA A 75 1.64 -36.63 15.96
CA ALA A 75 1.79 -37.85 15.15
C ALA A 75 3.24 -38.32 14.92
N LEU A 76 4.24 -37.59 15.41
CA LEU A 76 5.65 -37.96 15.32
C LEU A 76 6.26 -38.00 16.71
N ASP A 77 7.03 -39.05 16.97
CA ASP A 77 7.46 -39.52 18.29
C ASP A 77 8.54 -38.62 18.92
N GLY A 78 8.45 -37.29 18.89
CA GLY A 78 9.32 -36.36 19.62
C GLY A 78 10.83 -36.39 19.29
N PHE A 79 11.31 -37.38 18.54
CA PHE A 79 12.71 -37.64 18.19
C PHE A 79 13.05 -37.22 16.75
N GLU A 80 12.04 -37.05 15.89
CA GLU A 80 12.21 -36.49 14.55
C GLU A 80 11.84 -35.01 14.55
N LEU A 81 12.84 -34.14 14.35
CA LEU A 81 12.67 -32.71 14.11
C LEU A 81 12.13 -32.47 12.68
N ALA A 82 10.90 -32.90 12.41
CA ALA A 82 10.23 -32.71 11.13
C ALA A 82 9.46 -31.38 11.08
N VAL A 83 10.20 -30.26 11.05
CA VAL A 83 9.62 -28.92 10.86
C VAL A 83 9.85 -28.47 9.42
N ASN A 84 8.78 -28.10 8.72
CA ASN A 84 8.83 -27.68 7.32
C ASN A 84 9.13 -26.18 7.20
N PHE A 85 10.29 -25.73 7.70
CA PHE A 85 10.63 -24.29 7.73
C PHE A 85 10.57 -23.60 6.37
N ARG A 86 10.98 -24.30 5.30
CA ARG A 86 10.91 -23.74 3.93
C ARG A 86 9.46 -23.47 3.53
N THR A 87 8.62 -24.48 3.64
CA THR A 87 7.19 -24.41 3.29
C THR A 87 6.47 -23.36 4.13
N ALA A 88 6.70 -23.36 5.45
CA ALA A 88 6.16 -22.35 6.34
C ALA A 88 6.59 -20.93 5.93
N ALA A 89 7.86 -20.72 5.60
CA ALA A 89 8.36 -19.41 5.15
C ALA A 89 7.76 -18.97 3.82
N GLU A 90 7.50 -19.90 2.91
CA GLU A 90 6.82 -19.62 1.63
C GLU A 90 5.35 -19.24 1.84
N HIS A 91 4.64 -19.95 2.72
CA HIS A 91 3.24 -19.68 3.07
C HIS A 91 3.03 -18.46 3.98
N PHE A 92 4.05 -18.04 4.75
CA PHE A 92 3.96 -16.92 5.70
C PHE A 92 4.21 -15.53 5.04
N LYS A 93 4.26 -15.46 3.71
CA LYS A 93 4.42 -14.19 3.00
C LYS A 93 3.19 -13.29 3.21
N LEU A 94 3.40 -12.15 3.84
CA LEU A 94 2.35 -11.14 4.06
C LEU A 94 1.94 -10.43 2.76
N ILE A 95 2.89 -10.27 1.85
CA ILE A 95 2.71 -9.68 0.53
C ILE A 95 3.18 -10.72 -0.50
N GLU A 96 2.30 -11.11 -1.40
CA GLU A 96 2.64 -11.99 -2.52
C GLU A 96 3.38 -11.17 -3.57
N ASP A 97 4.72 -11.21 -3.55
CA ASP A 97 5.58 -10.46 -4.48
C ASP A 97 5.25 -10.76 -5.97
N GLU A 98 4.69 -11.94 -6.25
CA GLU A 98 4.36 -12.43 -7.60
C GLU A 98 3.25 -11.62 -8.30
N ASP A 99 2.42 -10.92 -7.53
CA ASP A 99 1.34 -10.07 -8.07
C ASP A 99 1.74 -8.59 -8.15
N SER A 100 3.04 -8.29 -8.20
CA SER A 100 3.52 -6.91 -8.38
C SER A 100 4.14 -6.68 -9.76
N ALA A 101 3.94 -5.48 -10.30
CA ALA A 101 4.49 -5.02 -11.56
C ALA A 101 5.23 -3.70 -11.36
N PRO A 102 6.51 -3.59 -11.77
CA PRO A 102 7.27 -2.36 -11.65
C PRO A 102 6.89 -1.38 -12.77
N ILE A 103 6.60 -0.14 -12.38
CA ILE A 103 6.25 0.95 -13.30
C ILE A 103 7.17 2.13 -13.04
N VAL A 104 7.80 2.64 -14.10
CA VAL A 104 8.50 3.91 -14.10
C VAL A 104 7.48 5.04 -14.17
N VAL A 105 7.43 5.87 -13.13
CA VAL A 105 6.56 7.04 -13.05
C VAL A 105 7.27 8.30 -13.55
N LEU A 106 6.54 9.16 -14.27
CA LEU A 106 6.99 10.46 -14.75
C LEU A 106 6.97 11.49 -13.62
N TYR A 107 7.72 11.23 -12.56
CA TYR A 107 7.89 12.19 -11.47
C TYR A 107 8.83 13.32 -11.90
N ARG A 108 8.28 14.53 -12.01
CA ARG A 108 9.02 15.73 -12.46
C ARG A 108 9.71 16.51 -11.34
N GLY A 109 9.38 16.22 -10.08
CA GLY A 109 9.95 16.93 -8.92
C GLY A 109 9.91 18.45 -9.05
N ALA A 110 10.90 19.13 -8.46
CA ALA A 110 11.08 20.59 -8.56
C ALA A 110 11.72 21.03 -9.90
N ASP A 111 12.18 20.09 -10.72
CA ASP A 111 12.94 20.36 -11.94
C ASP A 111 12.06 20.78 -13.14
N GLY A 112 10.73 20.68 -13.00
CA GLY A 112 9.76 21.12 -14.02
C GLY A 112 9.65 20.20 -15.25
N PRO A 113 8.89 20.61 -16.28
CA PRO A 113 8.74 19.86 -17.54
C PRO A 113 10.08 19.69 -18.27
N GLY A 114 10.43 18.47 -18.70
CA GLY A 114 11.70 18.17 -19.38
C GLY A 114 12.83 17.67 -18.48
N GLY A 115 12.47 17.13 -17.31
CA GLY A 115 13.42 16.64 -16.30
C GLY A 115 14.29 15.45 -16.73
N SER A 116 15.19 15.04 -15.84
CA SER A 116 16.17 13.97 -16.11
C SER A 116 15.54 12.63 -16.50
N ILE A 117 14.29 12.38 -16.11
CA ILE A 117 13.56 11.14 -16.43
C ILE A 117 13.26 10.98 -17.91
N ASP A 118 12.83 12.05 -18.60
CA ASP A 118 12.52 11.99 -20.03
C ASP A 118 13.77 11.60 -20.83
N LYS A 119 14.94 12.10 -20.41
CA LYS A 119 16.23 11.74 -21.00
C LYS A 119 16.54 10.25 -20.80
N TRP A 120 16.37 9.73 -19.59
CA TRP A 120 16.64 8.33 -19.28
C TRP A 120 15.68 7.36 -19.97
N LEU A 121 14.39 7.70 -20.05
CA LEU A 121 13.39 6.91 -20.77
C LEU A 121 13.68 6.90 -22.28
N ASN A 122 14.07 8.04 -22.86
CA ASN A 122 14.47 8.11 -24.27
C ASN A 122 15.73 7.30 -24.55
N SER A 123 16.73 7.33 -23.66
CA SER A 123 17.91 6.46 -23.77
C SER A 123 17.53 4.99 -23.67
N LEU A 124 16.63 4.60 -22.75
CA LEU A 124 16.20 3.21 -22.59
C LEU A 124 15.41 2.68 -23.81
N ARG A 125 14.71 3.55 -24.53
CA ARG A 125 13.98 3.18 -25.76
C ARG A 125 14.90 3.01 -26.97
N LYS A 126 16.01 3.75 -27.01
CA LYS A 126 16.97 3.74 -28.14
C LYS A 126 18.05 2.69 -27.96
N ASP A 127 18.55 2.57 -26.72
CA ASP A 127 19.70 1.76 -26.36
C ASP A 127 19.27 0.59 -25.47
N ARG A 128 20.16 -0.40 -25.28
CA ARG A 128 19.90 -1.49 -24.34
C ARG A 128 19.95 -1.01 -22.89
N PRO A 129 19.28 -1.70 -21.95
CA PRO A 129 19.34 -1.36 -20.52
C PRO A 129 20.77 -1.46 -19.98
N GLU A 130 21.40 -0.32 -19.74
CA GLU A 130 22.72 -0.23 -19.11
C GLU A 130 22.60 -0.12 -17.58
N ARG A 131 23.56 -0.69 -16.85
CA ARG A 131 23.51 -0.76 -15.37
C ARG A 131 23.41 0.61 -14.72
N TRP A 132 24.12 1.61 -15.23
CA TRP A 132 24.08 2.97 -14.68
C TRP A 132 22.73 3.65 -14.96
N LEU A 133 22.14 3.40 -16.13
CA LEU A 133 20.83 3.93 -16.53
C LEU A 133 19.73 3.33 -15.65
N MET A 134 19.75 2.02 -15.46
CA MET A 134 18.83 1.33 -14.55
C MET A 134 18.96 1.83 -13.11
N ARG A 135 20.18 2.06 -12.61
CA ARG A 135 20.40 2.66 -11.28
C ARG A 135 19.82 4.07 -11.15
N LYS A 136 19.78 4.86 -12.23
CA LYS A 136 19.13 6.18 -12.22
C LYS A 136 17.61 6.04 -12.21
N LEU A 137 17.07 5.14 -13.04
CA LEU A 137 15.63 4.87 -13.15
C LEU A 137 15.03 4.24 -11.89
N GLN A 138 15.79 3.48 -11.11
CA GLN A 138 15.31 2.81 -9.90
C GLN A 138 14.56 3.73 -8.92
N ARG A 139 14.95 5.01 -8.79
CA ARG A 139 14.27 5.98 -7.91
C ARG A 139 12.89 6.42 -8.40
N TYR A 140 12.55 6.08 -9.64
CA TYR A 140 11.28 6.38 -10.29
C TYR A 140 10.42 5.11 -10.49
N ILE A 141 10.87 3.96 -9.99
CA ILE A 141 10.12 2.72 -10.06
C ILE A 141 9.22 2.64 -8.84
N VAL A 142 7.93 2.47 -9.07
CA VAL A 142 6.95 2.08 -8.06
C VAL A 142 6.37 0.73 -8.44
N ASN A 143 6.12 -0.10 -7.44
CA ASN A 143 5.47 -1.39 -7.63
C ASN A 143 3.98 -1.23 -7.38
N ILE A 144 3.16 -1.69 -8.33
CA ILE A 144 1.72 -1.79 -8.15
C ILE A 144 1.26 -3.22 -8.38
N HIS A 145 0.05 -3.52 -7.94
CA HIS A 145 -0.56 -4.82 -8.19
C HIS A 145 -0.71 -5.07 -9.70
N ARG A 146 -0.41 -6.28 -10.17
CA ARG A 146 -0.42 -6.63 -11.59
C ARG A 146 -1.77 -6.36 -12.24
N ARG A 147 -2.86 -6.64 -11.53
CA ARG A 147 -4.23 -6.32 -11.97
C ARG A 147 -4.42 -4.85 -12.32
N GLU A 148 -3.82 -3.93 -11.56
CA GLU A 148 -3.91 -2.50 -11.81
C GLU A 148 -2.99 -2.09 -12.97
N ALA A 149 -1.79 -2.67 -13.07
CA ALA A 149 -0.91 -2.47 -14.22
C ALA A 149 -1.58 -2.91 -15.54
N GLU A 150 -2.26 -4.05 -15.54
CA GLU A 150 -3.00 -4.53 -16.71
C GLU A 150 -4.17 -3.61 -17.11
N LYS A 151 -4.84 -2.98 -16.13
CA LYS A 151 -5.86 -1.96 -16.42
C LYS A 151 -5.24 -0.76 -17.12
N PHE A 152 -4.16 -0.20 -16.57
CA PHE A 152 -3.46 0.93 -17.16
C PHE A 152 -2.89 0.61 -18.54
N LEU A 153 -2.40 -0.61 -18.74
CA LEU A 153 -1.90 -1.07 -20.04
C LEU A 153 -3.04 -1.12 -21.07
N ARG A 154 -4.22 -1.61 -20.69
CA ARG A 154 -5.42 -1.60 -21.56
C ARG A 154 -5.92 -0.19 -21.87
N GLN A 155 -5.79 0.74 -20.92
CA GLN A 155 -6.18 2.15 -21.09
C GLN A 155 -5.14 2.96 -21.88
N GLY A 156 -3.91 2.44 -22.00
CA GLY A 156 -2.80 3.12 -22.66
C GLY A 156 -2.06 4.13 -21.77
N ASP A 157 -2.36 4.17 -20.47
CA ASP A 157 -1.70 5.06 -19.49
C ASP A 157 -0.28 4.60 -19.15
N ILE A 158 0.01 3.32 -19.34
CA ILE A 158 1.36 2.75 -19.28
C ILE A 158 1.67 1.94 -20.53
N ALA A 159 2.96 1.80 -20.82
CA ALA A 159 3.47 0.96 -21.89
C ALA A 159 4.67 0.15 -21.40
N GLU A 160 4.80 -1.08 -21.89
CA GLU A 160 5.98 -1.91 -21.64
C GLU A 160 7.17 -1.34 -22.43
N ILE A 161 8.27 -1.01 -21.72
CA ILE A 161 9.49 -0.50 -22.36
C ILE A 161 10.48 -1.63 -22.62
N ILE A 162 10.62 -2.52 -21.65
CA ILE A 162 11.41 -3.76 -21.76
C ILE A 162 10.60 -4.88 -21.09
N PRO A 163 10.85 -6.16 -21.41
CA PRO A 163 10.12 -7.27 -20.83
C PRO A 163 10.04 -7.18 -19.30
N GLY A 164 8.82 -7.03 -18.78
CA GLY A 164 8.54 -6.96 -17.34
C GLY A 164 8.75 -5.59 -16.68
N LEU A 165 9.06 -4.51 -17.42
CA LEU A 165 9.11 -3.14 -16.91
C LEU A 165 8.25 -2.20 -17.74
N TYR A 166 7.30 -1.56 -17.07
CA TYR A 166 6.40 -0.61 -17.68
C TYR A 166 6.80 0.83 -17.37
N ALA A 167 6.31 1.78 -18.13
CA ALA A 167 6.41 3.19 -17.81
C ALA A 167 5.15 3.95 -18.21
N GLN A 168 4.88 5.05 -17.51
CA GLN A 168 3.80 5.96 -17.87
C GLN A 168 4.00 6.57 -19.26
N THR A 169 2.90 6.67 -20.01
CA THR A 169 2.86 7.30 -21.34
C THR A 169 2.47 8.77 -21.26
N ASN A 170 1.80 9.17 -20.17
CA ASN A 170 1.31 10.51 -19.93
C ASN A 170 1.57 10.95 -18.47
N ASP A 171 1.47 12.26 -18.23
CA ASP A 171 1.71 12.86 -16.90
C ASP A 171 0.45 12.87 -16.00
N LEU A 172 -0.67 12.31 -16.47
CA LEU A 172 -1.95 12.42 -15.76
C LEU A 172 -2.06 11.42 -14.60
N LEU A 173 -1.37 10.28 -14.73
CA LEU A 173 -1.49 9.18 -13.78
C LEU A 173 -0.70 9.41 -12.47
N TYR A 174 0.25 10.36 -12.45
CA TYR A 174 1.07 10.66 -11.27
C TYR A 174 0.74 12.05 -10.69
N HIS A 175 0.25 12.07 -9.45
CA HIS A 175 -0.02 13.31 -8.72
C HIS A 175 1.23 13.78 -7.94
N PRO A 176 1.64 15.06 -8.00
CA PRO A 176 2.85 15.55 -7.33
C PRO A 176 2.87 15.34 -5.81
N LEU A 177 1.71 15.40 -5.15
CA LEU A 177 1.58 15.22 -3.69
C LEU A 177 1.09 13.84 -3.26
N LEU A 178 0.27 13.17 -4.10
CA LEU A 178 -0.42 11.94 -3.72
C LEU A 178 0.25 10.70 -4.33
N GLY A 179 1.20 10.91 -5.26
CA GLY A 179 1.89 9.86 -5.98
C GLY A 179 1.05 9.24 -7.08
N LEU A 180 1.34 7.98 -7.40
CA LEU A 180 0.66 7.23 -8.44
C LEU A 180 -0.80 6.97 -8.02
N GLN A 181 -1.74 7.42 -8.84
CA GLN A 181 -3.16 7.27 -8.57
C GLN A 181 -3.64 5.89 -9.01
N VAL A 182 -3.95 5.03 -8.04
CA VAL A 182 -4.44 3.65 -8.27
C VAL A 182 -5.82 3.48 -7.64
N GLY A 183 -6.78 2.93 -8.39
CA GLY A 183 -8.15 2.66 -7.92
C GLY A 183 -9.23 3.63 -8.42
N GLU A 184 -10.51 3.28 -8.19
CA GLU A 184 -11.66 4.14 -8.53
C GLU A 184 -11.77 5.32 -7.56
N GLY A 185 -11.72 6.54 -8.10
CA GLY A 185 -12.02 7.77 -7.35
C GLY A 185 -10.86 8.72 -7.12
N ALA A 186 -9.68 8.47 -7.71
CA ALA A 186 -8.68 9.53 -7.80
C ALA A 186 -9.14 10.57 -8.83
N PRO A 187 -9.37 11.84 -8.44
CA PRO A 187 -9.67 12.86 -9.42
C PRO A 187 -8.43 13.05 -10.29
N VAL A 188 -8.54 12.69 -11.57
CA VAL A 188 -7.54 12.96 -12.59
C VAL A 188 -7.59 14.46 -12.85
N VAL A 189 -6.94 15.24 -11.98
CA VAL A 189 -6.77 16.67 -12.20
C VAL A 189 -5.38 16.86 -12.80
N PRO A 190 -5.26 17.49 -13.98
CA PRO A 190 -3.95 17.77 -14.56
C PRO A 190 -3.11 18.59 -13.58
N ALA A 191 -1.81 18.26 -13.47
CA ALA A 191 -0.87 18.96 -12.58
C ALA A 191 -0.83 20.50 -12.80
N SER A 192 -1.26 20.98 -13.97
CA SER A 192 -1.34 22.41 -14.31
C SER A 192 -2.53 23.17 -13.69
N SER A 193 -3.54 22.48 -13.17
CA SER A 193 -4.77 23.14 -12.68
C SER A 193 -4.66 23.72 -11.27
N TRP A 194 -3.57 23.47 -10.55
CA TRP A 194 -3.41 23.87 -9.15
C TRP A 194 -2.68 25.20 -8.95
N ILE A 195 -2.20 25.83 -10.03
CA ILE A 195 -1.49 27.12 -9.97
C ILE A 195 -2.45 28.33 -9.96
N VAL A 196 -3.77 28.12 -10.12
CA VAL A 196 -4.74 29.23 -10.06
C VAL A 196 -5.71 29.00 -8.90
N GLY A 197 -5.46 29.70 -7.79
CA GLY A 197 -6.47 29.84 -6.73
C GLY A 197 -5.97 29.96 -5.29
N SER A 198 -4.90 30.71 -5.02
CA SER A 198 -4.70 31.31 -3.70
C SER A 198 -4.53 32.81 -3.87
N ASP A 199 -5.65 33.53 -3.94
CA ASP A 199 -5.69 34.98 -3.68
C ASP A 199 -7.10 35.40 -3.23
N GLY A 200 -7.21 35.74 -1.95
CA GLY A 200 -8.29 36.55 -1.35
C GLY A 200 -9.62 35.81 -1.09
N GLN A 201 -10.37 36.06 -0.01
CA GLN A 201 -10.33 37.08 1.02
C GLN A 201 -11.27 36.65 2.18
N VAL A 202 -10.84 37.03 3.39
CA VAL A 202 -11.51 37.17 4.70
C VAL A 202 -12.31 35.99 5.26
#